data_AF-A0A1C5Z2F2-F1
#
_entry.id   AF-A0A1C5Z2F2-F1
#
_cell.length_a   1.000
_cell.length_b   1.000
_cell.length_c   1.000
_cell.angle_alpha   90.00
_cell.angle_beta   90.00
_cell.angle_gamma   90.00
#
_symmetry.space_group_name_H-M   'P 1'
#
loop_
_entity.id
_entity.type
_entity.pdbx_description
1 polymer ?
#
loop_
_entity_poly.entity_id
_entity_poly.type
_entity_poly.pdbx_seq_one_letter_code
_entity_poly.pdbx_strand_id
1 'polypeptide(L)'
;MQYLKELYLVSKVMYIQIVPKLLTNTIKIDKILVSKITVVKFNTKISGGTNNMKILGYCRISTNKQSIERQHRNILELYPSAIIVDEVYTGTKVEGRKEWNKLLKQVKQGDTIVFDSVSRMSRNAEEGFSLYEELFNNGIELVFIKEPHINTTTYKEALTNNIQMTGTAVDSILKGINEYLLALAKEQIKLAFIQSEKEVRDLQQRTKEGIETARLNGKQIGQVKGSKLTTKKSLEAKETILKHSKDFKGTLSDIDVIKLCGISRNSYYKYKKELIEELNETRQ
;
A
#
# COMPACT_ATOMS: atom_id res chain seq x y z
N MET A 1 22.82 -15.71 53.68
CA MET A 1 23.83 -16.00 52.62
C MET A 1 23.57 -17.30 51.85
N GLN A 2 23.11 -18.39 52.49
CA GLN A 2 22.76 -19.65 51.81
C GLN A 2 21.57 -19.51 50.82
N TYR A 3 20.46 -18.90 51.26
CA TYR A 3 19.24 -18.73 50.47
C TYR A 3 19.42 -17.89 49.18
N LEU A 4 20.25 -16.84 49.22
CA LEU A 4 20.54 -16.00 48.06
C LEU A 4 21.37 -16.75 47.00
N LYS A 5 22.23 -17.69 47.42
CA LYS A 5 22.97 -18.55 46.50
C LYS A 5 22.05 -19.57 45.82
N GLU A 6 21.08 -20.13 46.54
CA GLU A 6 20.09 -21.03 45.94
C GLU A 6 19.16 -20.32 44.96
N LEU A 7 18.68 -19.12 45.29
CA LEU A 7 17.83 -18.33 44.37
C LEU A 7 18.58 -17.96 43.09
N TYR A 8 19.87 -17.64 43.19
CA TYR A 8 20.74 -17.37 42.04
C TYR A 8 21.01 -18.64 41.23
N LEU A 9 21.18 -19.79 41.87
CA LEU A 9 21.37 -21.07 41.19
C LEU A 9 20.09 -21.47 40.42
N VAL A 10 18.91 -21.30 41.03
CA VAL A 10 17.62 -21.58 40.40
C VAL A 10 17.38 -20.66 39.21
N SER A 11 17.65 -19.35 39.32
CA SER A 11 17.48 -18.43 38.18
C SER A 11 18.46 -18.72 37.04
N LYS A 12 19.71 -19.08 37.36
CA LYS A 12 20.74 -19.44 36.40
C LYS A 12 20.43 -20.76 35.70
N VAL A 13 19.89 -21.75 36.41
CA VAL A 13 19.39 -23.01 35.84
C VAL A 13 18.19 -22.76 34.93
N MET A 14 17.23 -21.90 35.34
CA MET A 14 16.08 -21.53 34.52
C MET A 14 16.52 -20.86 33.20
N TYR A 15 17.45 -19.91 33.27
CA TYR A 15 17.88 -19.15 32.11
C TYR A 15 18.81 -19.93 31.17
N ILE A 16 19.63 -20.85 31.68
CA ILE A 16 20.57 -21.63 30.87
C ILE A 16 19.94 -22.92 30.32
N GLN A 17 19.03 -23.58 31.05
CA GLN A 17 18.50 -24.88 30.64
C GLN A 17 17.07 -24.82 30.10
N ILE A 18 16.23 -23.89 30.57
CA ILE A 18 14.80 -23.85 30.21
C ILE A 18 14.55 -22.86 29.07
N VAL A 19 15.08 -21.64 29.16
CA VAL A 19 14.89 -20.59 28.13
C VAL A 19 15.40 -21.04 26.75
N PRO A 20 16.58 -21.68 26.60
CA PRO A 20 17.02 -22.16 25.29
C PRO A 20 16.18 -23.33 24.77
N LYS A 21 15.63 -24.18 25.65
CA LYS A 21 14.71 -25.27 25.27
C LYS A 21 13.35 -24.73 24.80
N LEU A 22 12.86 -23.65 25.42
CA LEU A 22 11.67 -22.94 24.97
C LEU A 22 11.91 -22.24 23.64
N LEU A 23 13.01 -21.49 23.47
CA LEU A 23 13.36 -20.87 22.19
C LEU A 23 13.59 -21.89 21.07
N THR A 24 14.26 -23.01 21.35
CA THR A 24 14.46 -24.08 20.35
C THR A 24 13.16 -24.82 20.02
N ASN A 25 12.24 -24.98 20.97
CA ASN A 25 10.89 -25.49 20.69
C ASN A 25 10.05 -24.48 19.91
N THR A 26 10.11 -23.18 20.21
CA THR A 26 9.44 -22.13 19.42
C THR A 26 9.99 -22.08 18.00
N ILE A 27 11.32 -22.15 17.82
CA ILE A 27 11.96 -22.22 16.50
C ILE A 27 11.65 -23.55 15.78
N LYS A 28 11.49 -24.66 16.50
CA LYS A 28 11.00 -25.93 15.93
C LYS A 28 9.52 -25.84 15.55
N ILE A 29 8.68 -25.19 16.34
CA ILE A 29 7.27 -24.97 16.05
C ILE A 29 7.15 -24.04 14.84
N ASP A 30 7.95 -22.97 14.74
CA ASP A 30 8.02 -22.10 13.57
C ASP A 30 8.55 -22.85 12.35
N LYS A 31 9.59 -23.70 12.47
CA LYS A 31 10.05 -24.55 11.35
C LYS A 31 9.04 -25.64 10.97
N ILE A 32 8.29 -26.20 11.91
CA ILE A 32 7.22 -27.17 11.67
C ILE A 32 6.02 -26.48 11.03
N LEU A 33 5.70 -25.25 11.43
CA LEU A 33 4.64 -24.44 10.84
C LEU A 33 5.05 -24.01 9.43
N VAL A 34 6.27 -23.51 9.23
CA VAL A 34 6.83 -23.14 7.92
C VAL A 34 6.98 -24.35 7.00
N SER A 35 7.38 -25.53 7.52
CA SER A 35 7.45 -26.76 6.71
C SER A 35 6.07 -27.37 6.42
N LYS A 36 5.10 -27.30 7.33
CA LYS A 36 3.71 -27.69 7.06
C LYS A 36 3.05 -26.75 6.05
N ILE A 37 3.32 -25.45 6.13
CA ILE A 37 2.91 -24.46 5.11
C ILE A 37 3.59 -24.78 3.76
N THR A 38 4.84 -25.28 3.76
CA THR A 38 5.55 -25.67 2.52
C THR A 38 5.06 -27.01 1.93
N VAL A 39 4.47 -27.92 2.74
CA VAL A 39 3.98 -29.24 2.29
C VAL A 39 2.52 -29.20 1.83
N VAL A 40 1.79 -28.10 2.02
CA VAL A 40 0.57 -27.82 1.25
C VAL A 40 0.96 -27.29 -0.14
N LYS A 41 1.76 -28.07 -0.87
CA LYS A 41 1.83 -27.96 -2.32
C LYS A 41 0.56 -28.60 -2.87
N PHE A 42 -0.28 -27.74 -3.45
CA PHE A 42 -1.36 -28.05 -4.38
C PHE A 42 -1.25 -29.45 -5.00
N ASN A 43 -2.07 -30.37 -4.50
CA ASN A 43 -2.37 -31.60 -5.19
C ASN A 43 -3.89 -31.71 -5.32
N THR A 44 -4.47 -30.76 -6.04
CA THR A 44 -5.85 -30.82 -6.49
C THR A 44 -5.87 -31.46 -7.88
N LYS A 45 -6.04 -32.79 -7.92
CA LYS A 45 -6.72 -33.41 -9.06
C LYS A 45 -8.16 -32.90 -9.04
N ILE A 46 -8.47 -31.85 -9.81
CA ILE A 46 -9.85 -31.47 -10.11
C ILE A 46 -10.19 -32.01 -11.49
N SER A 47 -11.01 -33.06 -11.49
CA SER A 47 -11.81 -33.48 -12.63
C SER A 47 -12.87 -32.42 -12.94
N GLY A 48 -12.85 -31.86 -14.15
CA GLY A 48 -14.01 -31.30 -14.85
C GLY A 48 -14.49 -29.91 -14.41
N GLY A 49 -14.05 -28.87 -15.13
CA GLY A 49 -14.64 -27.52 -15.10
C GLY A 49 -13.59 -26.41 -15.01
N THR A 50 -13.21 -25.82 -16.14
CA THR A 50 -12.19 -24.76 -16.22
C THR A 50 -12.72 -23.40 -15.72
N ASN A 51 -12.71 -23.17 -14.40
CA ASN A 51 -12.66 -21.82 -13.85
C ASN A 51 -11.22 -21.53 -13.44
N ASN A 52 -10.49 -20.84 -14.30
CA ASN A 52 -9.11 -20.45 -14.06
C ASN A 52 -9.09 -19.35 -13.00
N MET A 53 -8.89 -19.71 -11.72
CA MET A 53 -8.80 -18.75 -10.61
C MET A 53 -7.65 -17.79 -10.85
N LYS A 54 -7.93 -16.49 -10.91
CA LYS A 54 -6.91 -15.48 -11.17
C LYS A 54 -6.34 -14.95 -9.88
N ILE A 55 -5.03 -14.72 -9.88
CA ILE A 55 -4.33 -14.06 -8.80
C ILE A 55 -3.92 -12.68 -9.31
N LEU A 56 -4.34 -11.64 -8.60
CA LEU A 56 -4.09 -10.23 -8.95
C LEU A 56 -3.29 -9.59 -7.83
N GLY A 57 -2.13 -9.01 -8.15
CA GLY A 57 -1.34 -8.25 -7.20
C GLY A 57 -1.64 -6.76 -7.32
N TYR A 58 -2.15 -6.11 -6.27
CA TYR A 58 -2.44 -4.68 -6.32
C TYR A 58 -1.36 -3.87 -5.58
N CYS A 59 -0.68 -3.01 -6.33
CA CYS A 59 0.42 -2.18 -5.86
C CYS A 59 0.02 -0.70 -5.93
N ARG A 60 0.21 0.04 -4.83
CA ARG A 60 -0.15 1.47 -4.76
C ARG A 60 0.97 2.32 -4.17
N ILE A 61 1.34 3.39 -4.86
CA ILE A 61 2.37 4.36 -4.42
C ILE A 61 1.95 5.80 -4.72
N SER A 62 2.57 6.77 -4.03
CA SER A 62 2.24 8.19 -4.24
C SER A 62 3.15 8.95 -5.21
N THR A 63 4.39 8.49 -5.46
CA THR A 63 5.34 9.25 -6.33
C THR A 63 6.68 8.55 -6.59
N ASN A 64 7.14 7.61 -5.75
CA ASN A 64 8.47 7.01 -5.89
C ASN A 64 8.43 5.65 -6.59
N LYS A 65 9.09 5.55 -7.76
CA LYS A 65 9.22 4.29 -8.52
C LYS A 65 9.78 3.17 -7.65
N GLN A 66 10.94 3.34 -7.01
CA GLN A 66 11.64 2.31 -6.20
C GLN A 66 10.74 1.58 -5.16
N SER A 67 9.70 2.27 -4.66
CA SER A 67 8.76 1.70 -3.69
C SER A 67 7.75 0.73 -4.31
N ILE A 68 7.53 0.78 -5.62
CA ILE A 68 6.62 -0.09 -6.36
C ILE A 68 7.30 -1.42 -6.72
N GLU A 69 8.55 -1.41 -7.19
CA GLU A 69 9.24 -2.66 -7.56
C GLU A 69 9.49 -3.53 -6.33
N ARG A 70 9.66 -2.93 -5.14
CA ARG A 70 9.68 -3.69 -3.88
C ARG A 70 8.37 -4.45 -3.65
N GLN A 71 7.22 -3.84 -3.92
CA GLN A 71 5.92 -4.51 -3.75
C GLN A 71 5.73 -5.62 -4.79
N HIS A 72 6.14 -5.37 -6.05
CA HIS A 72 6.14 -6.40 -7.09
C HIS A 72 6.94 -7.61 -6.65
N ARG A 73 8.17 -7.40 -6.17
CA ARG A 73 9.04 -8.47 -5.69
C ARG A 73 8.37 -9.27 -4.57
N ASN A 74 7.86 -8.59 -3.54
CA ASN A 74 7.22 -9.26 -2.40
C ASN A 74 6.01 -10.11 -2.84
N ILE A 75 5.19 -9.59 -3.76
CA ILE A 75 4.02 -10.32 -4.27
C ILE A 75 4.45 -11.48 -5.16
N LEU A 76 5.33 -11.26 -6.13
CA LEU A 76 5.74 -12.28 -7.10
C LEU A 76 6.60 -13.39 -6.49
N GLU A 77 7.28 -13.12 -5.38
CA GLU A 77 8.02 -14.13 -4.61
C GLU A 77 7.06 -15.20 -4.03
N LEU A 78 5.90 -14.79 -3.54
CA LEU A 78 4.88 -15.67 -2.97
C LEU A 78 3.86 -16.15 -4.01
N TYR A 79 3.57 -15.32 -5.02
CA TYR A 79 2.58 -15.57 -6.07
C TYR A 79 3.16 -15.27 -7.46
N PRO A 80 4.01 -16.15 -8.02
CA PRO A 80 4.70 -15.89 -9.30
C PRO A 80 3.77 -15.71 -10.51
N SER A 81 2.56 -16.26 -10.45
CA SER A 81 1.54 -16.13 -11.50
C SER A 81 0.62 -14.91 -11.33
N ALA A 82 0.89 -14.05 -10.33
CA ALA A 82 0.06 -12.88 -10.07
C ALA A 82 0.16 -11.85 -11.20
N ILE A 83 -1.00 -11.38 -11.67
CA ILE A 83 -1.08 -10.26 -12.61
C ILE A 83 -1.01 -8.97 -11.80
N ILE A 84 0.06 -8.20 -11.96
CA ILE A 84 0.28 -6.98 -11.19
C ILE A 84 -0.48 -5.80 -11.78
N VAL A 85 -1.16 -5.06 -10.90
CA VAL A 85 -1.91 -3.84 -11.20
C VAL A 85 -1.32 -2.70 -10.38
N ASP A 86 -0.79 -1.70 -11.07
CA ASP A 86 -0.12 -0.55 -10.48
C ASP A 86 -1.01 0.69 -10.43
N GLU A 87 -1.19 1.25 -9.24
CA GLU A 87 -1.87 2.51 -9.02
C GLU A 87 -0.87 3.58 -8.53
N VAL A 88 -0.62 4.57 -9.39
CA VAL A 88 0.23 5.72 -9.06
C VAL A 88 -0.65 6.90 -8.66
N TYR A 89 -0.72 7.17 -7.36
CA TYR A 89 -1.52 8.25 -6.78
C TYR A 89 -0.70 9.53 -6.62
N THR A 90 -0.72 10.43 -7.61
CA THR A 90 -0.15 11.77 -7.41
C THR A 90 -1.05 12.56 -6.47
N GLY A 91 -0.54 12.97 -5.30
CA GLY A 91 -1.31 13.65 -4.23
C GLY A 91 -1.99 14.97 -4.59
N THR A 92 -2.02 15.35 -5.87
CA THR A 92 -2.61 16.57 -6.43
C THR A 92 -3.90 16.34 -7.22
N LYS A 93 -4.37 15.10 -7.41
CA LYS A 93 -5.66 14.82 -8.08
C LYS A 93 -6.61 14.01 -7.18
N VAL A 94 -7.84 14.49 -7.08
CA VAL A 94 -8.96 13.92 -6.30
C VAL A 94 -9.48 12.60 -6.92
N GLU A 95 -9.26 12.39 -8.22
CA GLU A 95 -9.55 11.11 -8.88
C GLU A 95 -8.37 10.15 -8.70
N GLY A 96 -8.45 9.27 -7.71
CA GLY A 96 -7.36 8.32 -7.46
C GLY A 96 -7.85 6.96 -7.05
N ARG A 97 -8.07 6.11 -8.06
CA ARG A 97 -8.25 4.63 -7.99
C ARG A 97 -8.70 4.08 -9.36
N LYS A 98 -8.14 4.58 -10.47
CA LYS A 98 -8.62 4.19 -11.81
C LYS A 98 -8.33 2.73 -12.09
N GLU A 99 -7.13 2.27 -11.72
CA GLU A 99 -6.71 0.89 -11.93
C GLU A 99 -7.38 -0.04 -10.91
N TRP A 100 -7.58 0.43 -9.68
CA TRP A 100 -8.44 -0.27 -8.71
C TRP A 100 -9.84 -0.53 -9.23
N ASN A 101 -10.51 0.48 -9.78
CA ASN A 101 -11.87 0.33 -10.32
C ASN A 101 -11.93 -0.59 -11.54
N LYS A 102 -10.87 -0.63 -12.35
CA LYS A 102 -10.76 -1.61 -13.45
C LYS A 102 -10.57 -3.03 -12.92
N LEU A 103 -9.72 -3.20 -11.91
CA LEU A 103 -9.51 -4.48 -11.25
C LEU A 103 -10.83 -5.02 -10.69
N LEU A 104 -11.59 -4.20 -9.96
CA LEU A 104 -12.89 -4.61 -9.41
C LEU A 104 -13.91 -5.05 -10.47
N LYS A 105 -13.86 -4.50 -11.68
CA LYS A 105 -14.72 -4.93 -12.80
C LYS A 105 -14.33 -6.29 -13.40
N GLN A 106 -13.09 -6.72 -13.18
CA GLN A 106 -12.53 -7.95 -13.77
C GLN A 106 -12.54 -9.13 -12.80
N VAL A 107 -12.41 -8.86 -11.50
CA VAL A 107 -12.39 -9.85 -10.43
C VAL A 107 -13.74 -10.57 -10.35
N LYS A 108 -13.69 -11.88 -10.19
CA LYS A 108 -14.85 -12.75 -9.99
C LYS A 108 -14.74 -13.52 -8.69
N GLN A 109 -15.83 -14.15 -8.28
CA GLN A 109 -15.83 -15.08 -7.17
C GLN A 109 -14.76 -16.17 -7.36
N GLY A 110 -13.98 -16.43 -6.31
CA GLY A 110 -12.86 -17.39 -6.33
C GLY A 110 -11.53 -16.82 -6.79
N ASP A 111 -11.48 -15.59 -7.32
CA ASP A 111 -10.22 -14.90 -7.60
C ASP A 111 -9.57 -14.41 -6.30
N THR A 112 -8.25 -14.20 -6.34
CA THR A 112 -7.44 -13.71 -5.22
C THR A 112 -6.84 -12.34 -5.52
N ILE A 113 -6.97 -11.41 -4.59
CA ILE A 113 -6.29 -10.12 -4.61
C ILE A 113 -5.22 -10.11 -3.52
N VAL A 114 -3.97 -9.88 -3.93
CA VAL A 114 -2.79 -9.86 -3.06
C VAL A 114 -2.30 -8.43 -2.88
N PHE A 115 -2.07 -8.04 -1.63
CA PHE A 115 -1.52 -6.74 -1.23
C PHE A 115 -0.23 -6.93 -0.42
N ASP A 116 0.74 -6.04 -0.60
CA ASP A 116 1.93 -6.00 0.26
C ASP A 116 1.61 -5.69 1.73
N SER A 117 0.60 -4.83 1.97
CA SER A 117 0.14 -4.46 3.31
C SER A 117 -1.26 -3.86 3.28
N VAL A 118 -1.94 -3.78 4.42
CA VAL A 118 -3.23 -3.11 4.62
C VAL A 118 -3.24 -1.69 4.04
N SER A 119 -2.17 -0.92 4.25
CA SER A 119 -2.04 0.47 3.75
C SER A 119 -2.08 0.59 2.22
N ARG A 120 -1.91 -0.51 1.48
CA ARG A 120 -2.02 -0.53 0.00
C ARG A 120 -3.47 -0.64 -0.46
N MET A 121 -4.32 -1.32 0.30
CA MET A 121 -5.75 -1.39 0.05
C MET A 121 -6.44 -0.05 0.40
N SER A 122 -6.29 0.42 1.64
CA SER A 122 -6.90 1.68 2.09
C SER A 122 -5.99 2.49 2.99
N ARG A 123 -6.22 3.81 3.02
CA ARG A 123 -5.57 4.73 3.99
C ARG A 123 -6.51 5.09 5.15
N ASN A 124 -7.82 4.99 4.91
CA ASN A 124 -8.85 5.18 5.92
C ASN A 124 -9.29 3.81 6.42
N ALA A 125 -9.33 3.65 7.74
CA ALA A 125 -9.64 2.35 8.34
C ALA A 125 -11.08 1.91 8.09
N GLU A 126 -12.05 2.81 8.24
CA GLU A 126 -13.47 2.52 8.07
C GLU A 126 -13.79 2.10 6.62
N GLU A 127 -13.36 2.91 5.64
CA GLU A 127 -13.50 2.59 4.21
C GLU A 127 -12.80 1.27 3.85
N GLY A 128 -11.63 1.02 4.46
CA GLY A 128 -10.86 -0.19 4.23
C GLY A 128 -11.57 -1.43 4.74
N PHE A 129 -12.13 -1.35 5.94
CA PHE A 129 -12.89 -2.43 6.57
C PHE A 129 -14.18 -2.74 5.80
N SER A 130 -14.96 -1.72 5.42
CA SER A 130 -16.18 -1.92 4.64
C SER A 130 -15.89 -2.58 3.28
N LEU A 131 -14.82 -2.13 2.60
CA LEU A 131 -14.39 -2.72 1.34
C LEU A 131 -13.88 -4.16 1.50
N TYR A 132 -13.21 -4.46 2.61
CA TYR A 132 -12.80 -5.84 2.94
C TYR A 132 -14.03 -6.73 3.06
N GLU A 133 -15.06 -6.32 3.82
CA GLU A 133 -16.28 -7.11 3.99
C GLU A 133 -17.02 -7.29 2.66
N GLU A 134 -17.12 -6.24 1.84
CA GLU A 134 -17.74 -6.31 0.51
C GLU A 134 -17.08 -7.37 -0.37
N LEU A 135 -15.75 -7.31 -0.52
CA LEU A 135 -15.01 -8.24 -1.37
C LEU A 135 -15.06 -9.67 -0.82
N PHE A 136 -14.96 -9.82 0.50
CA PHE A 136 -15.10 -11.12 1.16
C PHE A 136 -16.47 -11.75 0.90
N ASN A 137 -17.55 -10.96 1.05
CA ASN A 137 -18.93 -11.42 0.81
C ASN A 137 -19.18 -11.74 -0.67
N ASN A 138 -18.49 -11.07 -1.59
CA ASN A 138 -18.48 -11.41 -3.02
C ASN A 138 -17.65 -12.67 -3.34
N GLY A 139 -17.10 -13.34 -2.32
CA GLY A 139 -16.33 -14.58 -2.44
C GLY A 139 -14.95 -14.38 -3.06
N ILE A 140 -14.40 -13.17 -2.95
CA ILE A 140 -13.04 -12.83 -3.38
C ILE A 140 -12.08 -13.12 -2.23
N GLU A 141 -10.96 -13.75 -2.54
CA GLU A 141 -9.91 -14.02 -1.55
C GLU A 141 -8.97 -12.82 -1.42
N LEU A 142 -8.81 -12.30 -0.21
CA LEU A 142 -7.87 -11.21 0.09
C LEU A 142 -6.68 -11.74 0.87
N VAL A 143 -5.49 -11.35 0.41
CA VAL A 143 -4.20 -11.71 1.02
C VAL A 143 -3.38 -10.45 1.30
N PHE A 144 -2.93 -10.31 2.54
CA PHE A 144 -2.03 -9.25 3.01
C PHE A 144 -0.71 -9.87 3.47
N ILE A 145 0.38 -9.57 2.77
CA ILE A 145 1.68 -10.22 3.02
C ILE A 145 2.22 -9.90 4.41
N LYS A 146 2.11 -8.64 4.86
CA LYS A 146 2.59 -8.22 6.19
C LYS A 146 1.61 -8.49 7.32
N GLU A 147 0.33 -8.64 7.01
CA GLU A 147 -0.74 -8.88 7.98
C GLU A 147 -1.48 -10.21 7.69
N PRO A 148 -0.80 -11.38 7.70
CA PRO A 148 -1.43 -12.63 7.26
C PRO A 148 -2.58 -13.12 8.15
N HIS A 149 -2.67 -12.62 9.39
CA HIS A 149 -3.72 -12.95 10.35
C HIS A 149 -5.10 -12.42 9.93
N ILE A 150 -5.16 -11.44 9.02
CA ILE A 150 -6.41 -10.92 8.45
C ILE A 150 -6.70 -11.44 7.04
N ASN A 151 -5.98 -12.46 6.58
CA ASN A 151 -6.29 -13.07 5.30
C ASN A 151 -7.66 -13.74 5.36
N THR A 152 -8.39 -13.64 4.24
CA THR A 152 -9.73 -14.22 4.15
C THR A 152 -9.75 -15.75 4.29
N THR A 153 -8.63 -16.44 4.02
CA THR A 153 -8.47 -17.88 4.29
C THR A 153 -8.53 -18.17 5.78
N THR A 154 -7.75 -17.46 6.59
CA THR A 154 -7.78 -17.53 8.07
C THR A 154 -9.18 -17.24 8.61
N TYR A 155 -9.87 -16.27 8.00
CA TYR A 155 -11.26 -15.94 8.34
C TYR A 155 -12.24 -17.07 7.99
N LYS A 156 -12.10 -17.70 6.82
CA LYS A 156 -12.90 -18.87 6.41
C LYS A 156 -12.62 -20.08 7.29
N GLU A 157 -11.38 -20.30 7.70
CA GLU A 157 -11.01 -21.39 8.62
C GLU A 157 -11.69 -21.23 9.98
N ALA A 158 -11.78 -20.00 10.50
CA ALA A 158 -12.53 -19.72 11.71
C ALA A 158 -14.02 -20.08 11.57
N LEU A 159 -14.63 -19.84 10.40
CA LEU A 159 -16.01 -20.19 10.06
C LEU A 159 -16.24 -21.68 9.83
N THR A 160 -15.25 -22.38 9.26
CA THR A 160 -15.34 -23.80 8.86
C THR A 160 -14.76 -24.75 9.88
N ASN A 161 -14.37 -24.28 11.08
CA ASN A 161 -13.95 -25.12 12.18
C ASN A 161 -14.87 -26.36 12.23
N ASN A 162 -14.30 -27.50 11.83
CA ASN A 162 -14.97 -28.76 11.53
C ASN A 162 -15.45 -29.43 12.82
N ILE A 163 -16.20 -28.71 13.63
CA ILE A 163 -16.90 -29.31 14.75
C ILE A 163 -18.13 -29.93 14.13
N GLN A 164 -18.05 -31.22 13.82
CA GLN A 164 -19.19 -31.99 13.36
C GLN A 164 -20.34 -31.72 14.31
N MET A 165 -21.44 -31.17 13.79
CA MET A 165 -22.65 -31.03 14.57
C MET A 165 -23.04 -32.42 15.06
N THR A 166 -23.05 -32.58 16.37
CA THR A 166 -23.29 -33.86 17.04
C THR A 166 -24.78 -34.22 17.03
N GLY A 167 -25.65 -33.28 16.63
CA GLY A 167 -27.10 -33.41 16.70
C GLY A 167 -27.64 -33.31 18.12
N THR A 168 -26.80 -32.89 19.08
CA THR A 168 -27.12 -32.82 20.52
C THR A 168 -27.20 -31.38 21.01
N ALA A 169 -27.58 -31.16 22.28
CA ALA A 169 -27.59 -29.84 22.92
C ALA A 169 -26.23 -29.12 22.88
N VAL A 170 -25.13 -29.83 22.64
CA VAL A 170 -23.78 -29.28 22.45
C VAL A 170 -23.73 -28.36 21.22
N ASP A 171 -24.54 -28.62 20.19
CA ASP A 171 -24.53 -27.83 18.95
C ASP A 171 -24.92 -26.36 19.18
N SER A 172 -25.75 -26.07 20.18
CA SER A 172 -26.07 -24.70 20.60
C SER A 172 -24.84 -23.96 21.15
N ILE A 173 -23.97 -24.67 21.88
CA ILE A 173 -22.71 -24.12 22.40
C ILE A 173 -21.74 -23.88 21.25
N LEU A 174 -21.65 -24.84 20.32
CA LEU A 174 -20.77 -24.74 19.15
C LEU A 174 -21.17 -23.56 18.26
N LYS A 175 -22.47 -23.34 18.07
CA LYS A 175 -22.98 -22.17 17.35
C LYS A 175 -22.55 -20.86 18.01
N GLY A 176 -22.70 -20.75 19.34
CA GLY A 176 -22.26 -19.57 20.09
C GLY A 176 -20.75 -19.33 20.02
N ILE A 177 -19.94 -20.39 20.06
CA ILE A 177 -18.48 -20.30 19.86
C ILE A 177 -18.15 -19.81 18.45
N ASN A 178 -18.81 -20.34 17.43
CA ASN A 178 -18.57 -19.91 16.05
C ASN A 178 -18.95 -18.44 15.83
N GLU A 179 -20.08 -18.00 16.38
CA GLU A 179 -20.50 -16.59 16.36
C GLU A 179 -19.48 -15.69 17.07
N TYR A 180 -18.95 -16.12 18.22
CA TYR A 180 -17.91 -15.40 18.94
C TYR A 180 -16.60 -15.32 18.16
N LEU A 181 -16.14 -16.43 17.58
CA LEU A 181 -14.93 -16.47 16.74
C LEU A 181 -15.07 -15.54 15.53
N LEU A 182 -16.25 -15.50 14.93
CA LEU A 182 -16.56 -14.59 13.83
C LEU A 182 -16.45 -13.13 14.26
N ALA A 183 -17.03 -12.79 15.42
CA ALA A 183 -16.94 -11.45 15.98
C ALA A 183 -15.49 -11.05 16.29
N LEU A 184 -14.71 -11.95 16.89
CA LEU A 184 -13.29 -11.74 17.14
C LEU A 184 -12.51 -11.51 15.85
N ALA A 185 -12.73 -12.33 14.83
CA ALA A 185 -12.03 -12.21 13.56
C ALA A 185 -12.34 -10.87 12.87
N LYS A 186 -13.61 -10.44 12.89
CA LYS A 186 -14.01 -9.11 12.40
C LYS A 186 -13.29 -7.98 13.15
N GLU A 187 -13.20 -8.08 14.47
CA GLU A 187 -12.51 -7.08 15.28
C GLU A 187 -11.01 -7.04 14.96
N GLN A 188 -10.35 -8.19 14.78
CA GLN A 188 -8.94 -8.25 14.38
C GLN A 188 -8.70 -7.56 13.03
N ILE A 189 -9.57 -7.78 12.05
CA ILE A 189 -9.49 -7.10 10.75
C ILE A 189 -9.61 -5.59 10.94
N LYS A 190 -10.62 -5.13 11.69
CA LYS A 190 -10.82 -3.71 11.98
C LYS A 190 -9.60 -3.07 12.66
N LEU A 191 -9.04 -3.74 13.67
CA LEU A 191 -7.84 -3.29 14.37
C LEU A 191 -6.63 -3.17 13.43
N ALA A 192 -6.44 -4.11 12.51
CA ALA A 192 -5.36 -4.04 11.52
C ALA A 192 -5.50 -2.80 10.60
N PHE A 193 -6.72 -2.47 10.18
CA PHE A 193 -6.99 -1.24 9.42
C PHE A 193 -6.74 0.03 10.23
N ILE A 194 -7.20 0.09 11.48
CA ILE A 194 -6.95 1.22 12.38
C ILE A 194 -5.45 1.41 12.63
N GLN A 195 -4.74 0.32 12.89
CA GLN A 195 -3.30 0.33 13.12
C GLN A 195 -2.55 0.83 11.87
N SER A 196 -2.91 0.32 10.70
CA SER A 196 -2.30 0.76 9.44
C SER A 196 -2.55 2.25 9.16
N GLU A 197 -3.75 2.77 9.46
CA GLU A 197 -4.05 4.19 9.30
C GLU A 197 -3.24 5.04 10.31
N LYS A 198 -3.17 4.61 11.56
CA LYS A 198 -2.40 5.28 12.61
C LYS A 198 -0.93 5.39 12.23
N GLU A 199 -0.31 4.32 11.72
CA GLU A 199 1.08 4.35 11.28
C GLU A 199 1.33 5.39 10.18
N VAL A 200 0.40 5.54 9.24
CA VAL A 200 0.48 6.56 8.19
C VAL A 200 0.37 7.97 8.78
N ARG A 201 -0.55 8.19 9.73
CA ARG A 201 -0.70 9.48 10.42
C ARG A 201 0.55 9.82 11.24
N ASP A 202 1.10 8.87 11.97
CA ASP A 202 2.31 9.03 12.78
C ASP A 202 3.53 9.37 11.90
N LEU A 203 3.62 8.81 10.69
CA LEU A 203 4.64 9.18 9.70
C LEU A 203 4.48 10.62 9.20
N GLN A 204 3.26 11.04 8.92
CA GLN A 204 2.97 12.42 8.50
C GLN A 204 3.31 13.43 9.60
N GLN A 205 2.94 13.11 10.84
CA GLN A 205 3.26 13.94 11.99
C GLN A 205 4.77 14.09 12.18
N ARG A 206 5.52 12.98 12.17
CA ARG A 206 7.00 13.01 12.25
C ARG A 206 7.63 13.82 11.13
N THR A 207 7.09 13.72 9.92
CA THR A 207 7.56 14.51 8.77
C THR A 207 7.31 16.01 8.99
N LYS A 208 6.13 16.37 9.50
CA LYS A 208 5.76 17.76 9.82
C LYS A 208 6.68 18.32 10.90
N GLU A 209 6.88 17.58 11.99
CA GLU A 209 7.78 17.97 13.09
C GLU A 209 9.21 18.20 12.58
N GLY A 210 9.75 17.28 11.78
CA GLY A 210 11.10 17.43 11.20
C GLY A 210 11.23 18.63 10.26
N ILE A 211 10.18 18.94 9.49
CA ILE A 211 10.13 20.13 8.63
C ILE A 211 10.11 21.41 9.49
N GLU A 212 9.32 21.45 10.57
CA GLU A 212 9.28 22.60 11.46
C GLU A 212 10.60 22.80 12.20
N THR A 213 11.24 21.74 12.70
CA THR A 213 12.58 21.82 13.29
C THR A 213 13.60 22.37 12.29
N ALA A 214 13.57 21.90 11.04
CA ALA A 214 14.44 22.41 9.99
C ALA A 214 14.18 23.91 9.71
N ARG A 215 12.90 24.32 9.65
CA ARG A 215 12.51 25.73 9.49
C ARG A 215 13.01 26.60 10.65
N LEU A 216 12.85 26.15 11.90
CA LEU A 216 13.34 26.86 13.08
C LEU A 216 14.86 27.00 13.08
N ASN A 217 15.58 25.99 12.57
CA ASN A 217 17.03 26.04 12.38
C ASN A 217 17.47 26.88 11.15
N GLY A 218 16.56 27.68 10.59
CA GLY A 218 16.85 28.57 9.46
C GLY A 218 16.99 27.86 8.11
N LYS A 219 16.73 26.54 8.02
CA LYS A 219 16.75 25.83 6.74
C LYS A 219 15.54 26.26 5.92
N GLN A 220 15.82 26.78 4.72
CA GLN A 220 14.78 27.11 3.78
C GLN A 220 14.08 25.84 3.25
N ILE A 221 12.76 25.77 3.46
CA ILE A 221 11.91 24.68 2.98
C ILE A 221 11.21 25.11 1.69
N GLY A 222 11.36 24.30 0.65
CA GLY A 222 10.82 24.60 -0.68
C GLY A 222 11.67 25.59 -1.45
N GLN A 223 11.17 26.00 -2.62
CA GLN A 223 11.88 26.91 -3.52
C GLN A 223 11.81 28.36 -3.02
N VAL A 224 12.87 29.16 -3.22
CA VAL A 224 12.87 30.59 -2.91
C VAL A 224 11.78 31.30 -3.71
N LYS A 225 10.92 32.07 -3.03
CA LYS A 225 9.89 32.89 -3.67
C LYS A 225 10.56 33.86 -4.66
N GLY A 226 10.17 33.78 -5.92
CA GLY A 226 10.73 34.60 -7.00
C GLY A 226 11.90 33.96 -7.76
N SER A 227 12.41 32.80 -7.36
CA SER A 227 13.44 32.12 -8.15
C SER A 227 12.87 31.61 -9.48
N LYS A 228 13.44 32.08 -10.59
CA LYS A 228 13.11 31.62 -11.94
C LYS A 228 13.91 30.34 -12.21
N LEU A 229 13.21 29.22 -12.48
CA LEU A 229 13.85 27.97 -12.86
C LEU A 229 14.17 28.02 -14.37
N THR A 230 15.40 28.38 -14.73
CA THR A 230 15.89 28.32 -16.11
C THR A 230 16.28 26.89 -16.45
N THR A 231 15.35 26.17 -17.07
CA THR A 231 15.59 24.84 -17.64
C THR A 231 15.91 24.95 -19.13
N LYS A 232 16.63 23.98 -19.71
CA LYS A 232 16.85 23.90 -21.16
C LYS A 232 15.54 24.02 -21.95
N LYS A 233 14.48 23.35 -21.47
CA LYS A 233 13.12 23.44 -22.04
C LYS A 233 12.51 24.83 -21.94
N SER A 234 12.76 25.59 -20.87
CA SER A 234 12.22 26.95 -20.76
C SER A 234 12.94 27.93 -21.67
N LEU A 235 14.25 27.76 -21.93
CA LEU A 235 14.97 28.56 -22.92
C LEU A 235 14.45 28.28 -24.35
N GLU A 236 14.39 27.01 -24.74
CA GLU A 236 13.87 26.58 -26.06
C GLU A 236 12.43 27.08 -26.29
N ALA A 237 11.58 26.98 -25.27
CA ALA A 237 10.22 27.51 -25.33
C ALA A 237 10.21 29.04 -25.46
N LYS A 238 11.01 29.78 -24.68
CA LYS A 238 11.08 31.25 -24.77
C LYS A 238 11.55 31.73 -26.15
N GLU A 239 12.57 31.10 -26.73
CA GLU A 239 13.02 31.42 -28.09
C GLU A 239 11.92 31.19 -29.14
N THR A 240 11.22 30.07 -29.02
CA THR A 240 10.13 29.71 -29.93
C THR A 240 8.96 30.69 -29.82
N ILE A 241 8.61 31.09 -28.59
CA ILE A 241 7.58 32.10 -28.33
C ILE A 241 7.97 33.45 -28.96
N LEU A 242 9.23 33.87 -28.81
CA LEU A 242 9.74 35.12 -29.37
C LEU A 242 9.66 35.15 -30.91
N LYS A 243 9.97 34.01 -31.57
CA LYS A 243 9.97 33.90 -33.03
C LYS A 243 8.57 33.85 -33.64
N HIS A 244 7.61 33.22 -32.96
CA HIS A 244 6.36 32.81 -33.59
C HIS A 244 5.10 33.48 -33.05
N SER A 245 5.12 34.03 -31.84
CA SER A 245 3.94 34.65 -31.23
C SER A 245 3.64 36.04 -31.80
N LYS A 246 2.37 36.33 -32.07
CA LYS A 246 1.89 37.63 -32.57
C LYS A 246 2.33 38.82 -31.72
N ASP A 247 2.41 38.64 -30.40
CA ASP A 247 2.78 39.72 -29.47
C ASP A 247 4.27 40.11 -29.57
N PHE A 248 5.09 39.25 -30.18
CA PHE A 248 6.51 39.50 -30.47
C PHE A 248 6.79 39.65 -31.97
N LYS A 249 5.78 40.05 -32.76
CA LYS A 249 5.84 40.21 -34.24
C LYS A 249 5.88 38.91 -35.05
N GLY A 250 5.47 37.79 -34.46
CA GLY A 250 5.25 36.53 -35.17
C GLY A 250 3.88 36.46 -35.86
N THR A 251 3.61 35.34 -36.54
CA THR A 251 2.39 35.14 -37.34
C THR A 251 1.39 34.17 -36.70
N LEU A 252 1.82 33.34 -35.75
CA LEU A 252 1.05 32.23 -35.21
C LEU A 252 0.18 32.62 -34.01
N SER A 253 -0.98 31.98 -33.87
CA SER A 253 -1.88 32.19 -32.73
C SER A 253 -1.29 31.57 -31.45
N ASP A 254 -1.69 32.08 -30.28
CA ASP A 254 -1.24 31.53 -28.99
C ASP A 254 -1.48 30.01 -28.86
N ILE A 255 -2.58 29.49 -29.41
CA ILE A 255 -2.90 28.06 -29.38
C ILE A 255 -1.90 27.24 -30.20
N ASP A 256 -1.49 27.77 -31.36
CA ASP A 256 -0.57 27.07 -32.26
C ASP A 256 0.87 27.12 -31.72
N VAL A 257 1.26 28.25 -31.11
CA VAL A 257 2.58 28.37 -30.46
C VAL A 257 2.67 27.46 -29.23
N ILE A 258 1.59 27.31 -28.44
CA ILE A 258 1.54 26.35 -27.33
C ILE A 258 1.79 24.91 -27.82
N LYS A 259 1.13 24.51 -28.90
CA LYS A 259 1.32 23.19 -29.52
C LYS A 259 2.75 23.00 -30.02
N LEU A 260 3.30 24.02 -30.69
CA LEU A 260 4.64 23.98 -31.27
C LEU A 260 5.75 23.94 -30.21
N CYS A 261 5.56 24.64 -29.07
CA CYS A 261 6.48 24.58 -27.94
C CYS A 261 6.37 23.27 -27.12
N GLY A 262 5.27 22.53 -27.25
CA GLY A 262 5.02 21.32 -26.45
C GLY A 262 4.90 21.57 -24.95
N ILE A 263 4.50 22.78 -24.53
CA ILE A 263 4.38 23.18 -23.12
C ILE A 263 2.92 23.30 -22.67
N SER A 264 2.69 23.29 -21.36
CA SER A 264 1.36 23.55 -20.81
C SER A 264 0.93 25.00 -21.06
N ARG A 265 -0.38 25.23 -21.20
CA ARG A 265 -0.96 26.59 -21.33
C ARG A 265 -0.48 27.53 -20.22
N ASN A 266 -0.41 27.04 -18.98
CA ASN A 266 0.03 27.83 -17.82
C ASN A 266 1.52 28.21 -17.93
N SER A 267 2.36 27.28 -18.40
CA SER A 267 3.78 27.54 -18.65
C SER A 267 3.97 28.56 -19.78
N TYR A 268 3.17 28.49 -20.84
CA TYR A 268 3.22 29.44 -21.96
C TYR A 268 2.93 30.87 -21.49
N TYR A 269 1.81 31.10 -20.81
CA TYR A 269 1.48 32.45 -20.35
C TYR A 269 2.46 32.97 -19.30
N LYS A 270 3.02 32.08 -18.47
CA LYS A 270 4.13 32.45 -17.57
C LYS A 270 5.36 32.93 -18.34
N TYR A 271 5.84 32.16 -19.33
CA TYR A 271 7.03 32.53 -20.11
C TYR A 271 6.81 33.75 -20.99
N LYS A 272 5.62 33.88 -21.59
CA LYS A 272 5.23 35.05 -22.37
C LYS A 272 5.22 36.31 -21.51
N LYS A 273 4.70 36.24 -20.28
CA LYS A 273 4.74 37.34 -19.31
C LYS A 273 6.18 37.70 -18.92
N GLU A 274 7.01 36.71 -18.60
CA GLU A 274 8.43 36.92 -18.30
C GLU A 274 9.17 37.60 -19.47
N LEU A 275 8.90 37.20 -20.72
CA LEU A 275 9.50 37.82 -21.91
C LEU A 275 9.04 39.26 -22.13
N ILE A 276 7.76 39.58 -21.85
CA ILE A 276 7.25 40.96 -21.92
C ILE A 276 7.91 41.83 -20.85
N GLU A 277 8.06 41.32 -19.63
CA GLU A 277 8.77 42.00 -18.53
C GLU A 277 10.24 42.27 -18.92
N GLU A 278 10.95 41.26 -19.44
CA GLU A 278 12.34 41.38 -19.92
C GLU A 278 12.47 42.42 -21.06
N LEU A 279 11.50 42.48 -21.99
CA LEU A 279 11.50 43.45 -23.09
C LEU A 279 11.21 44.89 -22.64
N ASN A 280 10.43 45.06 -21.58
CA ASN A 280 10.10 46.36 -21.00
C ASN A 280 11.23 46.89 -20.12
N GLU A 281 11.91 46.02 -19.36
CA GLU A 281 13.10 46.37 -18.57
C GLU A 281 14.27 46.81 -19.46
N THR A 282 14.42 46.23 -20.66
CA THR A 282 15.49 46.60 -21.61
C THR A 282 15.23 47.93 -22.35
N ARG A 283 14.02 48.50 -22.22
CA ARG A 283 13.61 49.76 -22.87
C ARG A 283 13.63 50.98 -21.92
N GLN A 284 13.88 50.76 -20.63
CA GLN A 284 14.16 51.80 -19.63
C GLN A 284 15.66 52.05 -19.55
#